data_AF-A0AAX3PDC4-F1
#
_entry.id   AF-A0AAX3PDC4-F1
#
_cell.length_a   1.000
_cell.length_b   1.000
_cell.length_c   1.000
_cell.angle_alpha   90.00
_cell.angle_beta   90.00
_cell.angle_gamma   90.00
#
_symmetry.space_group_name_H-M   'P 1'
#
loop_
_entity.id
_entity.type
_entity.pdbx_description
1 polymer ?
#
loop_
_entity_poly.entity_id
_entity_poly.type
_entity_poly.pdbx_seq_one_letter_code
_entity_poly.pdbx_strand_id
1 'polypeptide(L)'
;MDFNLTASEGIIFSAIISVISSLVGAVIGGWMTRNATINATNMANEHQQKLIKDADEAILTGFIWSIHDEMKSLYSRYNETAGALLRNTPQNQMLAIKYRVDHDYFSVYHSNSSLIGKVSDHELRSDIINAYTIAKSILDSYSIHWDLMTKYEDLCRANAIEPSPVNAHYVQAYQHHLIEYTIALKGVDDLLCSSVERLLKRINSLYVR
;
A
#
# COMPACT_ATOMS: atom_id res chain seq x y z
N MET A 1 1.36 -31.66 -95.43
CA MET A 1 2.09 -31.03 -94.31
C MET A 1 1.03 -30.48 -93.36
N ASP A 2 0.48 -31.35 -92.52
CA ASP A 2 -0.52 -30.95 -91.52
C ASP A 2 0.24 -30.64 -90.23
N PHE A 3 0.54 -29.36 -90.05
CA PHE A 3 1.17 -28.83 -88.85
C PHE A 3 0.17 -28.88 -87.69
N ASN A 4 0.35 -29.87 -86.81
CA ASN A 4 0.32 -29.79 -85.35
C ASN A 4 -0.37 -28.56 -84.69
N LEU A 5 -1.65 -28.31 -84.94
CA LEU A 5 -2.41 -27.24 -84.27
C LEU A 5 -3.39 -27.73 -83.19
N THR A 6 -3.69 -29.03 -83.11
CA THR A 6 -4.62 -29.58 -82.12
C THR A 6 -3.97 -29.90 -80.75
N ALA A 7 -2.64 -30.01 -80.68
CA ALA A 7 -1.91 -30.25 -79.43
C ALA A 7 -1.75 -28.96 -78.57
N SER A 8 -1.74 -27.79 -79.21
CA SER A 8 -1.55 -26.49 -78.54
C SER A 8 -2.80 -26.04 -77.77
N GLU A 9 -4.00 -26.32 -78.30
CA GLU A 9 -5.26 -25.85 -77.70
C GLU A 9 -5.58 -26.55 -76.36
N GLY A 10 -5.28 -27.85 -76.23
CA GLY A 10 -5.48 -28.60 -74.98
C GLY A 10 -4.53 -28.19 -73.84
N ILE A 11 -3.32 -27.75 -74.18
CA ILE A 11 -2.31 -27.28 -73.20
C ILE A 11 -2.66 -25.87 -72.71
N ILE A 12 -3.11 -24.98 -73.61
CA ILE A 12 -3.52 -23.62 -73.25
C ILE A 12 -4.81 -23.64 -72.39
N PHE A 13 -5.78 -24.49 -72.73
CA PHE A 13 -7.04 -24.59 -71.99
C PHE A 13 -6.85 -25.14 -70.56
N SER A 14 -5.99 -26.16 -70.39
CA SER A 14 -5.67 -26.70 -69.06
C SER A 14 -4.85 -25.73 -68.20
N ALA A 15 -3.96 -24.95 -68.80
CA ALA A 15 -3.21 -23.89 -68.12
C ALA A 15 -4.11 -22.73 -67.65
N ILE A 16 -5.11 -22.35 -68.45
CA ILE A 16 -6.08 -21.30 -68.04
C ILE A 16 -6.95 -21.79 -66.88
N ILE A 17 -7.40 -23.05 -66.91
CA ILE A 17 -8.19 -23.65 -65.81
C ILE A 17 -7.37 -23.78 -64.52
N SER A 18 -6.07 -24.12 -64.61
CA SER A 18 -5.20 -24.20 -63.44
C SER A 18 -4.89 -22.82 -62.83
N VAL A 19 -4.72 -21.79 -63.66
CA VAL A 19 -4.55 -20.40 -63.18
C VAL A 19 -5.83 -19.89 -62.51
N ILE A 20 -7.00 -20.10 -63.12
CA ILE A 20 -8.30 -19.69 -62.53
C ILE A 20 -8.56 -20.43 -61.21
N SER A 21 -8.31 -21.74 -61.16
CA SER A 21 -8.50 -22.52 -59.93
C SER A 21 -7.51 -22.12 -58.83
N SER A 22 -6.26 -21.79 -59.16
CA SER A 22 -5.28 -21.26 -58.21
C SER A 22 -5.67 -19.87 -57.67
N LEU A 23 -6.27 -19.02 -58.51
CA LEU A 23 -6.73 -17.68 -58.12
C LEU A 23 -7.93 -17.76 -57.17
N VAL A 24 -8.90 -18.63 -57.47
CA VAL A 24 -10.07 -18.87 -56.60
C VAL A 24 -9.63 -19.48 -55.27
N GLY A 25 -8.70 -20.45 -55.29
CA GLY A 25 -8.11 -21.03 -54.08
C GLY A 25 -7.39 -20.00 -53.22
N ALA A 26 -6.63 -19.09 -53.83
CA ALA A 26 -5.93 -18.01 -53.12
C ALA A 26 -6.90 -17.00 -52.49
N VAL A 27 -8.00 -16.64 -53.15
CA VAL A 27 -9.01 -15.74 -52.61
C VAL A 27 -9.74 -16.38 -51.42
N ILE A 28 -10.15 -17.64 -51.54
CA ILE A 28 -10.82 -18.37 -50.45
C ILE A 28 -9.86 -18.59 -49.27
N GLY A 29 -8.63 -19.01 -49.54
CA GLY A 29 -7.58 -19.19 -48.53
C GLY A 29 -7.22 -17.88 -47.82
N GLY A 30 -7.11 -16.77 -48.57
CA GLY A 30 -6.86 -15.44 -48.02
C GLY A 30 -8.00 -14.93 -47.13
N TRP A 31 -9.25 -15.18 -47.53
CA TRP A 31 -10.43 -14.80 -46.74
C TRP A 31 -10.54 -15.60 -45.44
N MET A 32 -10.34 -16.93 -45.50
CA MET A 32 -10.31 -17.78 -44.31
C MET A 32 -9.17 -17.40 -43.36
N THR A 33 -7.97 -17.15 -43.90
CA THR A 33 -6.80 -16.73 -43.10
C THR A 33 -7.06 -15.40 -42.40
N ARG A 34 -7.64 -14.42 -43.10
CA ARG A 34 -7.99 -13.12 -42.51
C ARG A 34 -9.00 -13.28 -41.37
N ASN A 35 -10.06 -14.06 -41.57
CA ASN A 35 -11.10 -14.24 -40.57
C ASN A 35 -10.58 -15.00 -39.33
N ALA A 36 -9.77 -16.03 -39.54
CA ALA A 36 -9.09 -16.76 -38.47
C ALA A 36 -8.11 -15.86 -37.70
N THR A 37 -7.34 -15.02 -38.40
CA THR A 37 -6.38 -14.10 -37.78
C THR A 37 -7.10 -13.03 -36.93
N ILE A 38 -8.20 -12.45 -37.43
CA ILE A 38 -8.97 -11.44 -36.69
C ILE A 38 -9.59 -12.07 -35.43
N ASN A 39 -10.21 -13.26 -35.55
CA ASN A 39 -10.79 -13.94 -34.40
C ASN A 39 -9.74 -14.36 -33.37
N ALA A 40 -8.59 -14.89 -33.82
CA ALA A 40 -7.47 -15.23 -32.94
C ALA A 40 -6.89 -13.99 -32.26
N THR A 41 -6.78 -12.86 -32.96
CA THR A 41 -6.29 -11.59 -32.40
C THR A 41 -7.27 -11.02 -31.37
N ASN A 42 -8.58 -11.04 -31.64
CA ASN A 42 -9.59 -10.59 -30.69
C ASN A 42 -9.59 -11.46 -29.43
N MET A 43 -9.54 -12.79 -29.59
CA MET A 43 -9.48 -13.73 -28.47
C MET A 43 -8.17 -13.57 -27.67
N ALA A 44 -7.03 -13.38 -28.35
CA ALA A 44 -5.75 -13.10 -27.69
C ALA A 44 -5.78 -11.78 -26.91
N ASN A 45 -6.38 -10.73 -27.48
CA ASN A 45 -6.55 -9.44 -26.80
C ASN A 45 -7.45 -9.56 -25.56
N GLU A 46 -8.57 -10.28 -25.65
CA GLU A 46 -9.46 -10.53 -24.52
C GLU A 46 -8.76 -11.31 -23.41
N HIS A 47 -8.02 -12.37 -23.76
CA HIS A 47 -7.22 -13.11 -22.80
C HIS A 47 -6.13 -12.25 -22.16
N GLN A 48 -5.42 -11.43 -22.93
CA GLN A 48 -4.42 -10.50 -22.40
C GLN A 48 -5.05 -9.48 -21.45
N GLN A 49 -6.20 -8.89 -21.81
CA GLN A 49 -6.91 -7.95 -20.93
C GLN A 49 -7.33 -8.62 -19.62
N LYS A 50 -7.83 -9.85 -19.68
CA LYS A 50 -8.20 -10.61 -18.49
C LYS A 50 -6.98 -10.91 -17.63
N LEU A 51 -5.87 -11.38 -18.22
CA LEU A 51 -4.63 -11.63 -17.50
C LEU A 51 -4.07 -10.36 -16.83
N ILE A 52 -4.15 -9.21 -17.50
CA ILE A 52 -3.74 -7.92 -16.92
C ILE A 52 -4.63 -7.56 -15.72
N LYS A 53 -5.95 -7.72 -15.84
CA LYS A 53 -6.89 -7.46 -14.73
C LYS A 53 -6.64 -8.40 -13.55
N ASP A 54 -6.53 -9.69 -13.81
CA ASP A 54 -6.28 -10.70 -12.78
C ASP A 54 -4.93 -10.43 -12.08
N ALA A 55 -3.91 -10.01 -12.83
CA ALA A 55 -2.62 -9.63 -12.27
C ALA A 55 -2.69 -8.33 -11.44
N ASP A 56 -3.41 -7.30 -11.91
CA ASP A 56 -3.63 -6.06 -11.16
C ASP A 56 -4.39 -6.31 -9.85
N GLU A 57 -5.41 -7.17 -9.87
CA GLU A 57 -6.16 -7.57 -8.68
C GLU A 57 -5.29 -8.35 -7.69
N ALA A 58 -4.42 -9.25 -8.17
CA ALA A 58 -3.49 -9.98 -7.34
C ALA A 58 -2.45 -9.06 -6.68
N ILE A 59 -1.91 -8.09 -7.43
CA ILE A 59 -0.98 -7.07 -6.91
C ILE A 59 -1.68 -6.23 -5.84
N LEU A 60 -2.89 -5.75 -6.11
CA LEU A 60 -3.64 -4.93 -5.16
C LEU A 60 -3.97 -5.72 -3.88
N THR A 61 -4.38 -6.98 -4.02
CA THR A 61 -4.64 -7.87 -2.89
C THR A 61 -3.38 -8.11 -2.06
N GLY A 62 -2.26 -8.40 -2.71
CA GLY A 62 -0.96 -8.56 -2.03
C GLY A 62 -0.52 -7.30 -1.29
N PHE A 63 -0.74 -6.13 -1.89
CA PHE A 63 -0.49 -4.84 -1.25
C PHE A 63 -1.36 -4.64 0.00
N ILE A 64 -2.68 -4.88 -0.08
CA ILE A 64 -3.59 -4.75 1.07
C ILE A 64 -3.18 -5.69 2.22
N TRP A 65 -2.80 -6.93 1.91
CA TRP A 65 -2.28 -7.86 2.93
C TRP A 65 -0.94 -7.39 3.52
N SER A 66 -0.06 -6.81 2.70
CA SER A 66 1.20 -6.25 3.19
C SER A 66 0.95 -5.06 4.14
N ILE A 67 -0.04 -4.21 3.83
CA ILE A 67 -0.48 -3.13 4.73
C ILE A 67 -1.03 -3.69 6.05
N HIS A 68 -1.86 -4.73 5.98
CA HIS A 68 -2.37 -5.40 7.18
C HIS A 68 -1.24 -5.90 8.07
N ASP A 69 -0.27 -6.62 7.50
CA ASP A 69 0.82 -7.22 8.26
C ASP A 69 1.77 -6.17 8.82
N GLU A 70 2.12 -5.13 8.05
CA GLU A 70 2.92 -4.00 8.54
C GLU A 70 2.23 -3.34 9.74
N MET A 71 0.97 -2.94 9.59
CA MET A 71 0.24 -2.27 10.66
C MET A 71 0.06 -3.15 11.89
N LYS A 72 -0.23 -4.44 11.71
CA LYS A 72 -0.36 -5.40 12.80
C LYS A 72 0.95 -5.58 13.55
N SER A 73 2.07 -5.74 12.84
CA SER A 73 3.39 -5.91 13.47
C SER A 73 3.83 -4.66 14.23
N LEU A 74 3.65 -3.47 13.64
CA LEU A 74 3.97 -2.20 14.31
C LEU A 74 3.10 -1.99 15.55
N TYR A 75 1.79 -2.24 15.43
CA TYR A 75 0.85 -2.08 16.54
C TYR A 75 1.11 -3.07 17.67
N SER A 76 1.42 -4.34 17.36
CA SER A 76 1.82 -5.33 18.37
C SER A 76 3.08 -4.87 19.11
N ARG A 77 4.12 -4.48 18.36
CA ARG A 77 5.38 -4.01 18.95
C ARG A 77 5.19 -2.78 19.82
N TYR A 78 4.37 -1.83 19.38
CA TYR A 78 4.02 -0.65 20.14
C TYR A 78 3.31 -1.01 21.45
N ASN A 79 2.32 -1.91 21.39
CA ASN A 79 1.56 -2.36 22.55
C ASN A 79 2.40 -3.15 23.56
N GLU A 80 3.38 -3.91 23.10
CA GLU A 80 4.34 -4.63 23.94
C GLU A 80 5.36 -3.71 24.62
N THR A 81 5.49 -2.45 24.17
CA THR A 81 6.53 -1.52 24.61
C THR A 81 5.93 -0.20 25.12
N ALA A 82 6.02 0.87 24.34
CA ALA A 82 5.66 2.22 24.76
C ALA A 82 4.17 2.36 25.09
N GLY A 83 3.28 1.72 24.32
CA GLY A 83 1.84 1.77 24.53
C GLY A 83 1.41 1.20 25.88
N ALA A 84 1.96 0.05 26.28
CA ALA A 84 1.68 -0.51 27.59
C ALA A 84 2.14 0.42 28.73
N LEU A 85 3.33 1.00 28.61
CA LEU A 85 3.86 1.92 29.63
C LEU A 85 3.02 3.20 29.73
N LEU A 86 2.63 3.78 28.60
CA LEU A 86 1.75 4.94 28.54
C LEU A 86 0.40 4.67 29.20
N ARG A 87 -0.25 3.55 28.86
CA ARG A 87 -1.56 3.20 29.43
C ARG A 87 -1.48 2.91 30.93
N ASN A 88 -0.43 2.25 31.39
CA ASN A 88 -0.21 1.96 32.81
C ASN A 88 0.25 3.17 33.63
N THR A 89 0.65 4.28 33.00
CA THR A 89 1.03 5.49 33.72
C THR A 89 -0.21 6.13 34.36
N PRO A 90 -0.25 6.37 35.68
CA PRO A 90 -1.37 7.03 36.34
C PRO A 90 -1.64 8.44 35.80
N GLN A 91 -2.90 8.89 35.85
CA GLN A 91 -3.31 10.17 35.24
C GLN A 91 -2.64 11.41 35.85
N ASN A 92 -2.14 11.31 37.08
CA ASN A 92 -1.43 12.37 37.79
C ASN A 92 0.10 12.21 37.77
N GLN A 93 0.62 11.34 36.90
CA GLN A 93 2.05 11.07 36.75
C GLN A 93 2.49 11.31 35.31
N MET A 94 3.73 11.76 35.16
CA MET A 94 4.36 11.87 33.85
C MET A 94 4.80 10.48 33.38
N LEU A 95 4.76 10.26 32.07
CA LEU A 95 5.35 9.09 31.46
C LEU A 95 6.88 9.15 31.61
N ALA A 96 7.44 8.34 32.51
CA ALA A 96 8.86 8.36 32.84
C ALA A 96 9.75 7.54 31.86
N ILE A 97 9.53 7.70 30.55
CA ILE A 97 10.37 7.08 29.51
C ILE A 97 10.83 8.09 28.46
N LYS A 98 12.01 7.83 27.92
CA LYS A 98 12.55 8.50 26.74
C LYS A 98 12.48 7.53 25.56
N TYR A 99 11.46 7.70 24.73
CA TYR A 99 11.23 6.88 23.54
C TYR A 99 11.63 7.67 22.29
N ARG A 100 12.59 7.17 21.52
CA ARG A 100 13.11 7.84 20.33
C ARG A 100 12.68 7.11 19.07
N VAL A 101 12.17 7.85 18.10
CA VAL A 101 11.72 7.35 16.81
C VAL A 101 12.69 7.86 15.75
N ASP A 102 13.64 7.02 15.34
CA ASP A 102 14.70 7.44 14.39
C ASP A 102 14.59 6.80 13.00
N HIS A 103 13.71 5.81 12.82
CA HIS A 103 13.66 4.99 11.61
C HIS A 103 12.35 5.17 10.85
N ASP A 104 12.39 4.94 9.53
CA ASP A 104 11.18 4.78 8.73
C ASP A 104 10.57 3.40 9.00
N TYR A 105 9.52 3.38 9.81
CA TYR A 105 8.81 2.16 10.20
C TYR A 105 7.75 1.72 9.17
N PHE A 106 7.43 2.55 8.17
CA PHE A 106 6.29 2.36 7.25
C PHE A 106 6.73 2.03 5.82
N SER A 107 7.70 1.13 5.70
CA SER A 107 8.37 0.80 4.44
C SER A 107 7.43 0.29 3.34
N VAL A 108 6.44 -0.54 3.68
CA VAL A 108 5.45 -1.10 2.75
C VAL A 108 4.58 0.02 2.21
N TYR A 109 4.02 0.83 3.11
CA TYR A 109 3.16 1.95 2.74
C TYR A 109 3.89 2.97 1.86
N HIS A 110 5.10 3.38 2.23
CA HIS A 110 5.85 4.37 1.45
C HIS A 110 6.23 3.83 0.07
N SER A 111 6.74 2.59 0.00
CA SER A 111 7.18 1.97 -1.27
C SER A 111 6.04 1.71 -2.25
N ASN A 112 4.79 1.62 -1.76
CA ASN A 112 3.62 1.25 -2.56
C ASN A 112 2.48 2.27 -2.50
N SER A 113 2.78 3.51 -2.10
CA SER A 113 1.77 4.57 -1.90
C SER A 113 0.92 4.85 -3.16
N SER A 114 1.48 4.64 -4.36
CA SER A 114 0.76 4.77 -5.63
C SER A 114 -0.40 3.76 -5.79
N LEU A 115 -0.34 2.60 -5.12
CA LEU A 115 -1.39 1.58 -5.16
C LEU A 115 -2.60 1.96 -4.32
N ILE A 116 -2.47 2.90 -3.38
CA ILE A 116 -3.60 3.37 -2.54
C ILE A 116 -4.72 3.94 -3.41
N GLY A 117 -4.38 4.66 -4.48
CA GLY A 117 -5.34 5.21 -5.43
C GLY A 117 -6.11 4.15 -6.23
N LYS A 118 -5.57 2.92 -6.32
CA LYS A 118 -6.19 1.79 -7.00
C LYS A 118 -7.15 1.00 -6.09
N VAL A 119 -7.16 1.26 -4.78
CA VAL A 119 -8.11 0.62 -3.85
C VAL A 119 -9.51 1.13 -4.16
N SER A 120 -10.39 0.30 -4.72
CA SER A 120 -11.74 0.71 -5.13
C SER A 120 -12.63 1.11 -3.96
N ASP A 121 -12.56 0.38 -2.84
CA ASP A 121 -13.34 0.65 -1.63
C ASP A 121 -12.87 1.96 -0.98
N HIS A 122 -13.77 2.94 -0.94
CA HIS A 122 -13.48 4.26 -0.38
C HIS A 122 -13.23 4.22 1.12
N GLU A 123 -14.01 3.44 1.87
CA GLU A 123 -13.88 3.36 3.33
C GLU A 123 -12.57 2.67 3.71
N LEU A 124 -12.20 1.59 3.01
CA LEU A 124 -10.91 0.93 3.21
C LEU A 124 -9.75 1.88 2.90
N ARG A 125 -9.81 2.57 1.76
CA ARG A 125 -8.79 3.56 1.38
C ARG A 125 -8.66 4.65 2.44
N SER A 126 -9.77 5.16 2.95
CA SER A 126 -9.80 6.15 4.03
C SER A 126 -9.24 5.59 5.34
N ASP A 127 -9.57 4.36 5.71
CA ASP A 127 -9.08 3.71 6.93
C ASP A 127 -7.58 3.47 6.89
N ILE A 128 -7.02 3.09 5.73
CA ILE A 128 -5.57 2.99 5.53
C ILE A 128 -4.95 4.36 5.79
N ILE A 129 -5.37 5.40 5.06
CA ILE A 129 -4.79 6.74 5.19
C ILE A 129 -4.89 7.25 6.64
N ASN A 130 -6.04 7.06 7.28
CA ASN A 130 -6.26 7.49 8.65
C ASN A 130 -5.35 6.75 9.64
N ALA A 131 -5.25 5.42 9.56
CA ALA A 131 -4.41 4.64 10.47
C ALA A 131 -2.94 5.06 10.38
N TYR A 132 -2.40 5.25 9.17
CA TYR A 132 -1.02 5.74 9.00
C TYR A 132 -0.84 7.18 9.46
N THR A 133 -1.86 8.03 9.29
CA THR A 133 -1.81 9.42 9.77
C THR A 133 -1.72 9.47 11.30
N ILE A 134 -2.55 8.69 11.99
CA ILE A 134 -2.53 8.61 13.45
C ILE A 134 -1.27 7.87 13.96
N ALA A 135 -0.81 6.84 13.25
CA ALA A 135 0.44 6.17 13.57
C ALA A 135 1.66 7.09 13.39
N LYS A 136 1.61 8.09 12.51
CA LYS A 136 2.65 9.14 12.46
C LYS A 136 2.50 10.15 13.59
N SER A 137 1.27 10.59 13.87
CA SER A 137 1.04 11.58 14.93
C SER A 137 1.44 11.08 16.32
N ILE A 138 1.31 9.78 16.61
CA ILE A 138 1.80 9.21 17.88
C ILE A 138 3.34 9.28 17.95
N LEU A 139 4.05 9.02 16.85
CA LEU A 139 5.52 9.09 16.80
C LEU A 139 6.01 10.55 16.97
N ASP A 140 5.33 11.50 16.33
CA ASP A 140 5.57 12.92 16.51
C ASP A 140 5.33 13.33 17.97
N SER A 141 4.27 12.80 18.59
CA SER A 141 3.95 13.06 20.00
C SER A 141 5.02 12.51 20.95
N TYR A 142 5.58 11.33 20.67
CA TYR A 142 6.74 10.82 21.42
C TYR A 142 7.99 11.67 21.23
N SER A 143 8.19 12.25 20.05
CA SER A 143 9.32 13.15 19.78
C SER A 143 9.20 14.45 20.58
N ILE A 144 8.00 15.05 20.65
CA ILE A 144 7.74 16.21 21.51
C ILE A 144 7.91 15.85 22.99
N HIS A 145 7.40 14.69 23.41
CA HIS A 145 7.58 14.19 24.78
C HIS A 145 9.07 14.03 25.13
N TRP A 146 9.87 13.52 24.20
CA TRP A 146 11.32 13.40 24.37
C TRP A 146 11.99 14.76 24.64
N ASP A 147 11.62 15.79 23.89
CA ASP A 147 12.17 17.14 24.06
C ASP A 147 11.78 17.75 25.42
N LEU A 148 10.51 17.59 25.82
CA LEU A 148 10.02 18.02 27.13
C LEU A 148 10.75 17.30 28.27
N MET A 149 10.91 15.98 28.15
CA MET A 149 11.60 15.17 29.15
C MET A 149 13.07 15.55 29.26
N THR A 150 13.75 15.77 28.13
CA THR A 150 15.15 16.22 28.11
C THR A 150 15.31 17.57 28.81
N LYS A 151 14.39 18.51 28.54
CA LYS A 151 14.41 19.82 29.21
C LYS A 151 14.16 19.71 30.72
N TYR A 152 13.24 18.85 31.14
CA TYR A 152 12.98 18.56 32.54
C TYR A 152 14.20 17.95 33.24
N GLU A 153 14.86 16.97 32.63
CA GLU A 153 16.10 16.36 33.13
C GLU A 153 17.21 17.41 33.33
N ASP A 154 17.39 18.32 32.39
CA ASP A 154 18.37 19.40 32.48
C ASP A 154 18.05 20.38 33.62
N LEU A 155 16.78 20.72 33.82
CA LEU A 155 16.34 21.57 34.94
C LEU A 155 16.54 20.88 36.29
N CYS A 156 16.23 19.58 36.38
CA CYS A 156 16.50 18.78 37.56
C CYS A 156 18.00 18.76 37.89
N ARG A 157 18.86 18.58 36.88
CA ARG A 157 20.31 18.62 37.04
C ARG A 157 20.78 19.99 37.52
N ALA A 158 20.30 21.07 36.92
CA ALA A 158 20.63 22.43 37.32
C ALA A 158 20.23 22.71 38.78
N ASN A 159 19.01 22.32 39.18
CA ASN A 159 18.55 22.48 40.56
C ASN A 159 19.32 21.62 41.57
N ALA A 160 19.83 20.46 41.14
CA ALA A 160 20.66 19.61 41.99
C ALA A 160 22.07 20.20 42.22
N ILE A 161 22.61 20.89 41.21
CA ILE A 161 23.93 21.55 41.28
C ILE A 161 23.84 22.87 42.06
N GLU A 162 22.83 23.68 41.77
CA GLU A 162 22.58 24.98 42.41
C GLU A 162 21.11 25.07 42.88
N PRO A 163 20.82 24.59 44.10
CA PRO A 163 19.47 24.64 44.64
C PRO A 163 19.01 26.08 44.88
N SER A 164 17.91 26.48 44.23
CA SER A 164 17.29 27.78 44.44
C SER A 164 15.76 27.69 44.33
N PRO A 165 14.99 28.60 44.97
CA PRO A 165 13.54 28.64 44.81
C PRO A 165 13.11 28.81 43.35
N VAL A 166 13.90 29.53 42.55
CA VAL A 166 13.67 29.74 41.12
C VAL A 166 13.83 28.43 40.34
N ASN A 167 14.94 27.71 40.57
CA ASN A 167 15.20 26.43 39.91
C ASN A 167 14.17 25.35 40.31
N ALA A 168 13.79 25.30 41.59
CA ALA A 168 12.73 24.41 42.07
C ALA A 168 11.38 24.71 41.43
N HIS A 169 11.03 25.99 41.24
CA HIS A 169 9.81 26.39 40.54
C HIS A 169 9.80 25.93 39.08
N TYR A 170 10.91 26.09 38.34
CA TYR A 170 11.01 25.60 36.96
C TYR A 170 10.87 24.08 36.85
N VAL A 171 11.48 23.32 37.77
CA VAL A 171 11.33 21.86 37.82
C VAL A 171 9.87 21.48 38.01
N GLN A 172 9.17 22.11 38.97
CA GLN A 172 7.74 21.84 39.21
C GLN A 172 6.86 22.22 38.01
N ALA A 173 7.12 23.36 37.38
CA ALA A 173 6.38 23.81 36.20
C ALA A 173 6.53 22.83 35.02
N TYR A 174 7.75 22.39 34.72
CA TYR A 174 7.99 21.41 33.66
C TYR A 174 7.45 20.02 34.00
N GLN A 175 7.49 19.60 35.26
CA GLN A 175 6.84 18.37 35.70
C GLN A 175 5.33 18.43 35.44
N HIS A 176 4.69 19.56 35.74
CA HIS A 176 3.28 19.75 35.46
C HIS A 176 2.97 19.66 33.97
N HIS A 177 3.74 20.34 33.12
CA HIS A 177 3.61 20.26 31.66
C HIS A 177 3.77 18.81 31.14
N LEU A 178 4.70 18.05 31.70
CA LEU A 178 4.90 16.63 31.33
C LEU A 178 3.69 15.76 31.73
N ILE A 179 3.06 16.02 32.87
CA ILE A 179 1.83 15.33 33.29
C ILE A 179 0.70 15.66 32.31
N GLU A 180 0.47 16.94 32.00
CA GLU A 180 -0.55 17.37 31.04
C GLU A 180 -0.31 16.76 29.64
N TYR A 181 0.93 16.77 29.19
CA TYR A 181 1.29 16.19 27.90
C TYR A 181 1.13 14.66 27.88
N THR A 182 1.40 13.98 29.01
CA THR A 182 1.15 12.53 29.14
C THR A 182 -0.35 12.22 28.98
N ILE A 183 -1.24 13.07 29.50
CA ILE A 183 -2.69 12.92 29.32
C ILE A 183 -3.06 13.11 27.84
N ALA A 184 -2.52 14.14 27.17
CA ALA A 184 -2.75 14.36 25.74
C ALA A 184 -2.25 13.17 24.89
N LEU A 185 -1.07 12.63 25.23
CA LEU A 185 -0.47 11.48 24.56
C LEU A 185 -1.34 10.22 24.69
N LYS A 186 -1.98 9.98 25.83
CA LYS A 186 -2.99 8.92 26.00
C LYS A 186 -4.19 9.11 25.05
N GLY A 187 -4.62 10.35 24.82
CA GLY A 187 -5.69 10.62 23.85
C GLY A 187 -5.30 10.24 22.41
N VAL A 188 -4.04 10.47 22.02
CA VAL A 188 -3.52 10.02 20.71
C VAL A 188 -3.40 8.49 20.65
N ASP A 189 -3.01 7.84 21.75
CA ASP A 189 -2.97 6.38 21.88
C ASP A 189 -4.35 5.74 21.66
N ASP A 190 -5.40 6.31 22.26
CA ASP A 190 -6.78 5.82 22.09
C ASP A 190 -7.24 5.90 20.62
N LEU A 191 -6.89 6.99 19.93
CA LEU A 191 -7.15 7.17 18.50
C LEU A 191 -6.37 6.16 17.65
N LEU A 192 -5.10 5.90 18.01
CA LEU A 192 -4.28 4.90 17.33
C LEU A 192 -4.92 3.53 17.44
N CYS A 193 -5.22 3.08 18.67
CA CYS A 193 -5.82 1.77 18.93
C CYS A 193 -7.11 1.60 18.12
N SER A 194 -8.01 2.58 18.21
CA SER A 194 -9.29 2.56 17.49
C SER A 194 -9.12 2.53 15.96
N SER A 195 -8.17 3.31 15.42
CA SER A 195 -7.94 3.39 13.97
C SER A 195 -7.32 2.13 13.40
N VAL A 196 -6.35 1.55 14.09
CA VAL A 196 -5.67 0.31 13.66
C VAL A 196 -6.62 -0.87 13.76
N GLU A 197 -7.33 -1.02 14.87
CA GLU A 197 -8.30 -2.12 15.03
C GLU A 197 -9.40 -2.08 13.96
N ARG A 198 -9.90 -0.88 13.66
CA ARG A 198 -10.88 -0.68 12.57
C ARG A 198 -10.32 -1.10 11.21
N LEU A 199 -9.10 -0.65 10.88
CA LEU A 199 -8.43 -1.01 9.63
C LEU A 199 -8.23 -2.53 9.51
N LEU A 200 -7.64 -3.16 10.53
CA LEU A 200 -7.35 -4.60 10.52
C LEU A 200 -8.64 -5.41 10.41
N LYS A 201 -9.69 -5.04 11.15
CA LYS A 201 -11.00 -5.69 11.05
C LYS A 201 -11.59 -5.56 9.65
N ARG A 202 -11.51 -4.38 9.04
CA ARG A 202 -12.05 -4.13 7.70
C ARG A 202 -11.31 -4.95 6.65
N ILE A 203 -9.98 -4.95 6.66
CA ILE A 203 -9.18 -5.77 5.73
C ILE A 203 -9.57 -7.24 5.87
N ASN A 204 -9.65 -7.75 7.10
CA ASN A 204 -10.05 -9.12 7.33
C ASN A 204 -11.46 -9.42 6.81
N SER A 205 -12.43 -8.51 7.01
CA SER A 205 -13.80 -8.73 6.50
C SER A 205 -13.93 -8.73 4.98
N LEU A 206 -13.06 -8.00 4.28
CA LEU A 206 -13.13 -7.83 2.82
C LEU A 206 -12.26 -8.85 2.06
N TYR A 207 -11.17 -9.32 2.68
CA TYR A 207 -10.14 -10.11 1.99
C TYR A 207 -9.83 -11.47 2.64
N VAL A 208 -10.44 -11.83 3.78
CA VAL A 208 -10.40 -13.21 4.29
C VAL A 208 -11.36 -14.06 3.46
N ARG A 209 -10.79 -15.06 2.75
CA ARG A 209 -11.53 -16.18 2.17
C ARG A 209 -11.78 -17.26 3.20
#